data_AF-A0A1Y2ZYH7-F1
#
_entry.id   AF-A0A1Y2ZYH7-F1
#
_cell.length_a   1.000
_cell.length_b   1.000
_cell.length_c   1.000
_cell.angle_alpha   90.00
_cell.angle_beta   90.00
_cell.angle_gamma   90.00
#
_symmetry.space_group_name_H-M   'P 1'
#
loop_
_entity.id
_entity.type
_entity.pdbx_description
1 polymer ?
#
loop_
_entity_poly.entity_id
_entity_poly.type
_entity_poly.pdbx_seq_one_letter_code
_entity_poly.pdbx_strand_id
1 'polypeptide(L)'
;MILLEPYSDKVFTITVDNGKEFAGHETMSKELDAQVYFAHPYSSWERGLNENTNGLIRQYFPKGSSFEAITDEQVEAVMHRLNHRPRKGLNYQTPHAVFFAQAERKAA
;
A
#
# COMPACT_ATOMS: atom_id res chain seq x y z
N MET A 1 7.63 -8.25 12.84
CA MET A 1 8.13 -7.26 11.87
C MET A 1 6.97 -6.87 10.98
N ILE A 2 6.45 -5.67 11.15
CA ILE A 2 5.38 -5.14 10.32
C ILE A 2 5.99 -4.58 9.04
N LEU A 3 5.39 -4.87 7.88
CA LEU A 3 5.92 -4.48 6.57
C LEU A 3 6.29 -2.99 6.46
N LEU A 4 5.55 -2.12 7.16
CA LEU A 4 5.70 -0.67 7.11
C LEU A 4 6.61 -0.10 8.20
N GLU A 5 7.20 -0.94 9.05
CA GLU A 5 8.12 -0.53 10.12
C GLU A 5 9.26 0.39 9.62
N PRO A 6 9.91 0.13 8.46
CA PRO A 6 10.95 1.01 7.92
C PRO A 6 10.47 2.42 7.53
N TYR A 7 9.16 2.64 7.52
CA TYR A 7 8.52 3.89 7.11
C TYR A 7 7.59 4.46 8.20
N SER A 8 7.75 4.03 9.45
CA SER A 8 6.90 4.46 10.57
C SER A 8 6.89 5.98 10.77
N ASP A 9 7.98 6.65 10.42
CA ASP A 9 8.13 8.11 10.40
C ASP A 9 7.29 8.80 9.30
N LYS A 10 6.87 8.08 8.26
CA LYS A 10 6.03 8.60 7.14
C LYS A 10 4.61 8.08 7.16
N VAL A 11 4.29 7.07 7.96
CA VAL A 11 2.95 6.49 8.06
C VAL A 11 2.15 7.19 9.15
N PHE A 12 1.20 8.04 8.74
CA PHE A 12 0.36 8.79 9.69
C PHE A 12 -0.89 8.02 10.12
N THR A 13 -1.53 7.40 9.13
CA THR A 13 -2.79 6.69 9.28
C THR A 13 -2.85 5.57 8.26
N ILE A 14 -3.63 4.52 8.53
CA ILE A 14 -3.83 3.38 7.63
C ILE A 14 -5.34 3.18 7.46
N THR A 15 -5.79 3.07 6.22
CA THR A 15 -7.20 2.74 5.92
C THR A 15 -7.28 1.33 5.33
N VAL A 16 -8.04 0.45 5.97
CA VAL A 16 -8.21 -0.96 5.60
C VAL A 16 -9.69 -1.30 5.36
N ASP A 17 -9.96 -2.51 4.88
CA ASP A 17 -11.32 -3.05 4.79
C ASP A 17 -11.60 -3.92 6.01
N ASN A 18 -12.78 -4.51 6.05
CA ASN A 18 -13.21 -5.40 7.13
C ASN A 18 -12.72 -6.85 6.92
N GLY A 19 -11.64 -7.05 6.16
CA GLY A 19 -10.97 -8.34 5.98
C GLY A 19 -10.41 -8.88 7.30
N LYS A 20 -10.45 -10.21 7.47
CA LYS A 20 -9.99 -10.86 8.71
C LYS A 20 -8.47 -10.76 8.89
N GLU A 21 -7.73 -10.57 7.81
CA GLU A 21 -6.30 -10.29 7.80
C GLU A 21 -5.94 -9.02 8.61
N PHE A 22 -6.90 -8.10 8.81
CA PHE A 22 -6.72 -6.89 9.61
C PHE A 22 -7.22 -7.02 11.06
N ALA A 23 -7.51 -8.24 11.54
CA ALA A 23 -7.86 -8.45 12.95
C ALA A 23 -6.79 -7.96 13.92
N GLY A 24 -5.51 -7.95 13.51
CA GLY A 24 -4.37 -7.42 14.28
C GLY A 24 -4.16 -5.90 14.20
N HIS A 25 -5.15 -5.12 13.75
CA HIS A 25 -5.00 -3.66 13.55
C HIS A 25 -4.58 -2.89 14.81
N GLU A 26 -4.94 -3.34 16.01
CA GLU A 26 -4.49 -2.70 17.26
C GLU A 26 -2.97 -2.81 17.46
N THR A 27 -2.39 -3.96 17.14
CA THR A 27 -0.93 -4.15 17.19
C THR A 27 -0.25 -3.27 16.14
N MET A 28 -0.81 -3.24 14.93
CA MET A 28 -0.31 -2.39 13.85
C MET A 28 -0.35 -0.90 14.21
N SER A 29 -1.43 -0.46 14.85
CA SER A 29 -1.58 0.91 15.33
C SER A 29 -0.48 1.28 16.34
N LYS A 30 -0.20 0.39 17.30
CA LYS A 30 0.81 0.60 18.35
C LYS A 30 2.23 0.58 17.80
N GLU A 31 2.57 -0.39 16.95
CA GLU A 31 3.94 -0.54 16.43
C GLU A 31 4.31 0.57 15.44
N LEU A 32 3.34 1.11 14.69
CA LEU A 32 3.58 2.19 13.72
C LEU A 32 3.26 3.60 14.26
N ASP A 33 2.75 3.71 15.49
CA ASP A 33 2.20 4.95 16.04
C ASP A 33 1.20 5.64 15.07
N ALA A 34 0.36 4.84 14.40
CA ALA A 34 -0.48 5.27 13.30
C ALA A 34 -1.95 4.89 13.52
N GLN A 35 -2.88 5.82 13.30
CA GLN A 35 -4.29 5.52 13.47
C GLN A 35 -4.79 4.60 12.35
N VAL A 36 -5.53 3.55 12.70
CA VAL A 36 -6.14 2.64 11.73
C VAL A 36 -7.63 2.90 11.60
N TYR A 37 -8.09 3.11 10.37
CA TYR A 37 -9.49 3.30 10.01
C TYR A 37 -9.99 2.16 9.13
N PHE A 38 -11.28 1.87 9.24
CA PHE A 38 -11.96 0.86 8.42
C PHE A 38 -12.91 1.54 7.46
N ALA A 39 -12.89 1.12 6.20
CA ALA A 39 -13.90 1.51 5.22
C ALA A 39 -15.29 1.01 5.64
N HIS A 40 -16.32 1.79 5.34
CA HIS A 40 -17.70 1.41 5.62
C HIS A 40 -18.08 0.13 4.85
N PRO A 41 -18.94 -0.73 5.42
CA PRO A 41 -19.44 -1.91 4.72
C PRO A 41 -19.98 -1.56 3.33
N TYR A 42 -19.64 -2.38 2.34
CA TYR A 42 -20.08 -2.22 0.94
C TYR A 42 -19.66 -0.90 0.27
N SER A 43 -18.68 -0.17 0.82
CA SER A 43 -18.24 1.14 0.33
C SER A 43 -16.87 1.09 -0.36
N SER A 44 -16.76 0.32 -1.45
CA SER A 44 -15.49 0.10 -2.16
C SER A 44 -14.85 1.39 -2.70
N TRP A 45 -15.65 2.43 -2.95
CA TRP A 45 -15.16 3.73 -3.44
C TRP A 45 -14.26 4.46 -2.43
N GLU A 46 -14.39 4.18 -1.13
CA GLU A 46 -13.51 4.74 -0.09
C GLU A 46 -12.07 4.24 -0.20
N ARG A 47 -11.85 3.19 -1.01
CA ARG A 47 -10.55 2.60 -1.31
C ARG A 47 -10.26 2.56 -2.82
N GLY A 48 -10.78 3.53 -3.58
CA GLY A 48 -10.66 3.55 -5.05
C GLY A 48 -9.22 3.43 -5.59
N LEU A 49 -8.23 3.95 -4.86
CA LEU A 49 -6.81 3.81 -5.23
C LEU A 49 -6.31 2.36 -5.12
N ASN A 50 -6.78 1.61 -4.11
CA ASN A 50 -6.39 0.21 -3.92
C ASN A 50 -6.93 -0.63 -5.08
N GLU A 51 -8.18 -0.40 -5.49
CA GLU A 51 -8.77 -1.09 -6.65
C GLU A 51 -8.04 -0.76 -7.95
N ASN A 52 -7.68 0.51 -8.17
CA ASN A 52 -6.86 0.89 -9.31
C ASN A 52 -5.49 0.19 -9.30
N THR A 53 -4.84 0.14 -8.14
CA THR A 53 -3.52 -0.48 -7.98
C THR A 53 -3.58 -1.99 -8.18
N ASN A 54 -4.61 -2.65 -7.65
CA ASN A 54 -4.86 -4.08 -7.88
C ASN A 54 -5.02 -4.37 -9.37
N GLY A 55 -5.76 -3.53 -10.11
CA GLY A 55 -5.91 -3.64 -11.57
C GLY A 55 -4.57 -3.57 -12.31
N LEU A 56 -3.63 -2.75 -11.84
CA LEU A 56 -2.29 -2.65 -12.43
C LEU A 56 -1.42 -3.87 -12.11
N ILE A 57 -1.49 -4.39 -10.89
CA ILE A 57 -0.80 -5.63 -10.51
C ILE A 57 -1.29 -6.80 -11.37
N ARG A 58 -2.59 -6.85 -11.66
CA ARG A 58 -3.20 -7.88 -12.52
C ARG A 58 -2.74 -7.84 -13.99
N GLN A 59 -2.09 -6.75 -14.45
CA GLN A 59 -1.43 -6.73 -15.76
C GLN A 59 -0.18 -7.64 -15.79
N TYR A 60 0.42 -7.91 -14.63
CA TYR A 60 1.61 -8.77 -14.49
C TYR A 60 1.26 -10.17 -13.97
N PHE A 61 0.25 -10.26 -13.09
CA PHE A 61 -0.25 -11.51 -12.54
C PHE A 61 -1.73 -11.68 -12.90
N PRO A 62 -2.05 -12.16 -14.12
CA PRO A 62 -3.43 -12.31 -14.58
C PRO A 62 -4.29 -13.11 -13.60
N LYS A 63 -5.60 -12.88 -13.66
CA LYS A 63 -6.55 -13.63 -12.85
C LYS A 63 -6.46 -15.12 -13.23
N GLY A 64 -6.37 -15.99 -12.23
CA GLY A 64 -6.22 -17.44 -12.41
C GLY A 64 -4.78 -17.94 -12.43
N SER A 65 -3.77 -17.06 -12.40
CA SER A 65 -2.40 -17.46 -12.11
C SER A 65 -2.30 -18.07 -10.71
N SER A 66 -1.63 -19.22 -10.58
CA SER A 66 -1.28 -19.74 -9.25
C SER A 66 -0.28 -18.79 -8.60
N PHE A 67 -0.56 -18.39 -7.36
CA PHE A 67 0.35 -17.60 -6.56
C PHE A 67 1.54 -18.42 -6.05
N GLU A 68 1.48 -19.74 -6.11
CA GLU A 68 2.58 -20.64 -5.72
C GLU A 68 3.76 -20.54 -6.70
N ALA A 69 3.49 -20.18 -7.96
CA ALA A 69 4.50 -20.02 -8.99
C ALA A 69 5.06 -18.59 -9.07
N ILE A 70 4.52 -17.65 -8.27
CA ILE A 70 4.99 -16.28 -8.22
C ILE A 70 6.11 -16.20 -7.20
N THR A 71 7.30 -15.79 -7.65
CA THR A 71 8.46 -15.65 -6.76
C THR A 71 8.53 -14.25 -6.16
N ASP A 72 9.21 -14.12 -5.02
CA ASP A 72 9.42 -12.82 -4.37
C ASP A 72 10.15 -11.84 -5.31
N GLU A 73 11.10 -12.31 -6.12
CA GLU A 73 11.80 -11.47 -7.10
C GLU A 73 10.85 -10.92 -8.18
N GLN A 74 9.83 -11.71 -8.58
CA GLN A 74 8.81 -11.22 -9.51
C GLN A 74 7.92 -10.17 -8.84
N VAL A 75 7.54 -10.38 -7.57
CA VAL A 75 6.78 -9.39 -6.80
C VAL A 75 7.56 -8.09 -6.68
N GLU A 76 8.83 -8.15 -6.29
CA GLU A 76 9.72 -7.00 -6.18
C GLU A 76 9.89 -6.28 -7.51
N ALA A 77 10.09 -7.02 -8.61
CA ALA A 77 10.22 -6.43 -9.94
C ALA A 77 8.95 -5.66 -10.35
N VAL A 78 7.76 -6.21 -10.05
CA VAL A 78 6.48 -5.54 -10.32
C VAL A 78 6.30 -4.32 -9.42
N MET A 79 6.59 -4.43 -8.12
CA MET A 79 6.56 -3.32 -7.16
C MET A 79 7.46 -2.18 -7.63
N HIS A 80 8.71 -2.49 -7.99
CA HIS A 80 9.67 -1.51 -8.50
C HIS A 80 9.13 -0.79 -9.73
N ARG A 81 8.62 -1.54 -10.73
CA ARG A 81 8.02 -0.95 -11.94
C ARG A 81 6.85 -0.03 -11.62
N LEU A 82 5.94 -0.44 -10.74
CA LEU A 82 4.75 0.35 -10.42
C LEU A 82 5.07 1.61 -9.60
N ASN A 83 6.05 1.53 -8.71
CA ASN A 83 6.52 2.66 -7.89
C ASN A 83 7.37 3.65 -8.68
N HIS A 84 8.01 3.22 -9.77
CA HIS A 84 8.75 4.08 -10.70
C HIS A 84 7.95 4.49 -11.94
N ARG A 85 6.66 4.12 -12.01
CA ARG A 85 5.78 4.53 -13.12
C ARG A 85 5.21 5.92 -12.86
N PRO A 86 5.41 6.90 -13.77
CA PRO A 86 4.77 8.21 -13.70
C PRO A 86 3.24 8.13 -13.53
N ARG A 87 2.68 8.94 -12.62
CA ARG A 87 1.23 9.00 -12.38
C ARG A 87 0.67 10.37 -12.75
N LYS A 88 -0.39 10.39 -13.55
CA LYS A 88 -1.09 11.63 -13.90
C LYS A 88 -1.53 12.42 -12.66
N GLY A 89 -2.03 11.73 -11.63
CA GLY A 89 -2.43 12.34 -10.36
C GLY A 89 -1.29 12.93 -9.54
N LEU A 90 -0.03 12.65 -9.90
CA LEU A 90 1.18 13.21 -9.30
C LEU A 90 1.92 14.13 -10.27
N ASN A 91 1.21 14.79 -11.19
CA ASN A 91 1.80 15.64 -12.24
C ASN A 91 2.89 14.91 -13.04
N TYR A 92 2.67 13.62 -13.34
CA TYR A 92 3.62 12.74 -14.04
C TYR A 92 4.94 12.48 -13.29
N GLN A 93 5.00 12.75 -11.99
CA GLN A 93 6.07 12.24 -11.12
C GLN A 93 5.82 10.78 -10.75
N THR A 94 6.87 10.09 -10.29
CA THR A 94 6.78 8.71 -9.82
C THR A 94 6.37 8.67 -8.34
N PRO A 95 5.57 7.68 -7.91
CA PRO A 95 5.27 7.48 -6.49
C PRO A 95 6.51 7.42 -5.63
N HIS A 96 7.57 6.74 -6.11
CA HIS A 96 8.86 6.66 -5.44
C HIS A 96 9.45 8.06 -5.17
N ALA A 97 9.56 8.90 -6.20
CA ALA A 97 10.15 10.23 -6.05
C ALA A 97 9.34 11.11 -5.09
N VAL A 98 8.01 11.09 -5.19
CA VAL A 98 7.14 11.88 -4.31
C VAL A 98 7.24 11.41 -2.87
N PHE A 99 7.18 10.10 -2.63
CA PHE A 99 7.21 9.53 -1.29
C PHE A 99 8.52 9.84 -0.55
N PHE A 100 9.67 9.68 -1.22
CA PHE A 100 10.97 9.95 -0.61
C PHE A 100 11.34 11.44 -0.57
N ALA A 101 10.67 12.31 -1.33
CA ALA A 101 10.83 13.75 -1.22
C ALA A 101 10.03 14.38 -0.06
N GLN A 102 9.03 13.66 0.48
CA GLN A 102 8.20 14.15 1.57
C GLN A 102 8.94 14.13 2.92
N ALA A 103 8.71 15.21 3.69
CA ALA A 103 9.23 15.34 5.04
C ALA A 103 8.68 14.25 5.97
N GLU A 104 9.50 13.85 6.92
CA GLU A 104 9.17 12.89 7.98
C GLU A 104 8.21 13.54 8.99
N ARG A 105 7.50 12.73 9.78
CA ARG A 105 6.85 13.20 11.00
C ARG A 105 7.89 13.94 11.83
N LYS A 106 7.60 15.19 12.19
CA LYS A 106 8.36 15.85 13.24
C LYS A 106 8.09 15.08 14.53
N ALA A 107 9.15 14.62 15.20
CA ALA A 107 9.03 14.13 16.57
C ALA A 107 8.35 15.21 17.41
N ALA A 108 7.28 14.82 18.11
CA ALA A 108 6.58 15.70 19.05
C ALA A 108 7.46 16.01 20.27
#